data_AF-A0AA96KF49-F1
#
_entry.id   AF-A0AA96KF49-F1
#
_cell.length_a   1.000
_cell.length_b   1.000
_cell.length_c   1.000
_cell.angle_alpha   90.00
_cell.angle_beta   90.00
_cell.angle_gamma   90.00
#
_symmetry.space_group_name_H-M   'P 1'
#
loop_
_entity.id
_entity.type
_entity.pdbx_description
1 polymer ?
#
loop_
_entity_poly.entity_id
_entity_poly.type
_entity_poly.pdbx_seq_one_letter_code
_entity_poly.pdbx_strand_id
1 'polypeptide(L)'
;MTTISAILIYLLQTLTTLFLLFVILRFMLQIARADFYNPFSQAVVKVTNPLLIPMRRIIPGIFGIDIASIILALVIQVLFGTLYYFITQNGIMNPGILLIWGIIATLNYTRLICIVCLFIVVISSFVAPFSHHPILTLVRQLMQPLIQPFQRIIPPMGGLDFSVLFVFIALGVVQIILVSLAQTTGLDTKAVVGFF
;
A
#
# COMPACT_ATOMS: atom_id res chain seq x y z
N MET A 1 4.91 -14.11 26.80
CA MET A 1 3.68 -13.73 26.06
C MET A 1 2.60 -14.74 26.39
N THR A 2 1.41 -14.32 26.81
CA THR A 2 0.29 -15.24 27.04
C THR A 2 -0.38 -15.60 25.71
N THR A 3 -1.04 -16.75 25.61
CA THR A 3 -1.80 -17.14 24.41
C THR A 3 -2.83 -16.07 24.03
N ILE A 4 -3.45 -15.44 25.03
CA ILE A 4 -4.41 -14.34 24.84
C ILE A 4 -3.73 -13.14 24.15
N SER A 5 -2.55 -12.72 24.61
CA SER A 5 -1.82 -11.61 23.98
C SER A 5 -1.47 -11.89 22.51
N ALA A 6 -1.11 -13.14 22.18
CA ALA A 6 -0.81 -13.52 20.80
C ALA A 6 -2.05 -13.47 19.89
N ILE A 7 -3.20 -13.95 20.37
CA ILE A 7 -4.47 -13.88 19.64
C ILE A 7 -4.86 -12.42 19.39
N LEU A 8 -4.76 -11.56 20.41
CA LEU A 8 -5.07 -10.14 20.29
C LEU A 8 -4.19 -9.45 19.23
N ILE A 9 -2.87 -9.69 19.28
CA ILE A 9 -1.93 -9.11 18.30
C ILE A 9 -2.25 -9.60 16.89
N TYR A 10 -2.54 -10.88 16.71
CA TYR A 10 -2.90 -11.44 15.40
C TYR A 10 -4.16 -10.79 14.82
N LEU A 11 -5.23 -10.66 15.61
CA LEU A 11 -6.46 -10.01 15.18
C LEU A 11 -6.22 -8.53 14.85
N LEU A 12 -5.49 -7.82 15.71
CA LEU A 12 -5.17 -6.42 15.55
C LEU A 12 -4.34 -6.19 14.28
N GLN A 13 -3.31 -7.00 14.04
CA GLN A 13 -2.47 -6.95 12.85
C GLN A 13 -3.27 -7.26 11.58
N THR A 14 -4.13 -8.27 11.62
CA THR A 14 -4.96 -8.66 10.47
C THR A 14 -5.92 -7.54 10.09
N LEU A 15 -6.68 -7.00 11.06
CA LEU A 15 -7.62 -5.91 10.82
C LEU A 15 -6.91 -4.64 10.33
N THR A 16 -5.77 -4.31 10.93
CA THR A 16 -4.96 -3.14 10.54
C THR A 16 -4.43 -3.32 9.12
N THR A 17 -3.96 -4.52 8.75
CA THR A 17 -3.50 -4.84 7.40
C THR A 17 -4.59 -4.67 6.37
N LEU A 18 -5.76 -5.27 6.61
CA LEU A 18 -6.90 -5.15 5.71
C LEU A 18 -7.34 -3.70 5.55
N PHE A 19 -7.42 -2.94 6.64
CA PHE A 19 -7.84 -1.55 6.53
C PHE A 19 -6.79 -0.66 5.86
N LEU A 20 -5.50 -0.84 6.16
CA LEU A 20 -4.41 -0.13 5.49
C LEU A 20 -4.37 -0.42 3.99
N LEU A 21 -4.69 -1.64 3.56
CA LEU A 21 -4.84 -1.95 2.14
C LEU A 21 -5.83 -1.00 1.46
N PHE A 22 -7.02 -0.81 2.04
CA PHE A 22 -8.03 0.09 1.50
C PHE A 22 -7.56 1.55 1.48
N VAL A 23 -6.89 2.03 2.53
CA VAL A 23 -6.37 3.40 2.59
C VAL A 23 -5.29 3.63 1.53
N ILE A 24 -4.34 2.70 1.38
CA ILE A 24 -3.28 2.80 0.37
C ILE A 24 -3.87 2.71 -1.03
N LEU A 25 -4.79 1.77 -1.28
CA LEU A 25 -5.47 1.67 -2.56
C LEU A 25 -6.24 2.95 -2.89
N ARG A 26 -6.89 3.59 -1.90
CA ARG A 26 -7.60 4.86 -2.11
C ARG A 26 -6.69 5.95 -2.64
N PHE A 27 -5.49 6.05 -2.06
CA PHE A 27 -4.44 6.96 -2.48
C PHE A 27 -3.90 6.61 -3.88
N MET A 28 -3.57 5.34 -4.12
CA MET A 28 -3.06 4.87 -5.41
C MET A 28 -4.07 5.09 -6.54
N LEU A 29 -5.36 4.80 -6.32
CA LEU A 29 -6.43 5.01 -7.29
C LEU A 29 -6.53 6.48 -7.71
N GLN A 30 -6.35 7.40 -6.76
CA GLN A 30 -6.38 8.82 -7.04
C GLN A 30 -5.15 9.27 -7.84
N ILE A 31 -3.95 8.82 -7.47
CA ILE A 31 -2.71 9.13 -8.22
C ILE A 31 -2.78 8.58 -9.65
N ALA A 32 -3.24 7.35 -9.81
CA ALA A 32 -3.40 6.72 -11.11
C ALA A 32 -4.56 7.29 -11.93
N ARG A 33 -5.39 8.15 -11.32
CA ARG A 33 -6.64 8.66 -11.92
C ARG A 33 -7.51 7.51 -12.45
N ALA A 34 -7.56 6.42 -11.68
CA ALA A 34 -8.33 5.23 -12.03
C ALA A 34 -9.84 5.54 -12.03
N ASP A 35 -10.60 4.74 -12.77
CA ASP A 35 -12.04 4.93 -12.93
C ASP A 35 -12.78 4.72 -11.59
N PHE A 36 -13.42 5.79 -11.10
CA PHE A 36 -14.22 5.77 -9.88
C PHE A 36 -15.59 5.12 -10.04
N TYR A 37 -16.06 4.90 -11.28
CA TYR A 37 -17.28 4.15 -11.54
C TYR A 37 -17.09 2.63 -11.42
N ASN A 38 -15.84 2.15 -11.41
CA ASN A 38 -15.55 0.73 -11.21
C ASN A 38 -16.04 0.26 -9.82
N PRO A 39 -16.75 -0.89 -9.70
CA PRO A 39 -17.29 -1.37 -8.44
C PRO A 39 -16.22 -1.57 -7.34
N PHE A 40 -15.00 -1.95 -7.70
CA PHE A 40 -13.90 -2.12 -6.74
C PHE A 40 -13.36 -0.77 -6.26
N SER A 41 -13.32 0.23 -7.14
CA SER A 41 -12.98 1.61 -6.76
C SER A 41 -14.02 2.16 -5.79
N GLN A 42 -15.31 1.93 -6.06
CA GLN A 42 -16.41 2.33 -5.17
C GLN A 42 -16.33 1.63 -3.81
N ALA A 43 -15.99 0.34 -3.77
CA ALA A 43 -15.78 -0.37 -2.52
C ALA A 43 -14.66 0.26 -1.68
N VAL A 44 -13.53 0.59 -2.32
CA VAL A 44 -12.41 1.28 -1.65
C VAL A 44 -12.83 2.64 -1.10
N VAL A 45 -13.55 3.44 -1.89
CA VAL A 45 -14.08 4.73 -1.47
C VAL A 45 -15.06 4.56 -0.29
N LYS A 46 -15.96 3.59 -0.35
CA LYS A 46 -16.99 3.35 0.68
C LYS A 46 -16.37 2.94 2.02
N VAL A 47 -15.33 2.10 2.01
CA VAL A 47 -14.62 1.66 3.22
C VAL A 47 -13.81 2.80 3.84
N THR A 48 -13.19 3.65 3.03
CA THR A 48 -12.25 4.69 3.52
C THR A 48 -12.91 6.02 3.86
N ASN A 49 -14.02 6.38 3.19
CA ASN A 49 -14.70 7.66 3.36
C ASN A 49 -15.13 8.00 4.80
N PRO A 50 -15.64 7.06 5.63
CA PRO A 50 -16.05 7.38 6.99
C PRO A 50 -14.95 8.06 7.83
N LEU A 51 -13.68 7.69 7.61
CA LEU A 51 -12.53 8.33 8.28
C LEU A 51 -11.95 9.48 7.44
N LEU A 52 -11.87 9.33 6.12
CA LEU A 52 -11.24 10.34 5.26
C LEU A 52 -12.05 11.63 5.12
N ILE A 53 -13.39 11.57 5.06
CA ILE A 53 -14.22 12.77 4.90
C ILE A 53 -14.05 13.74 6.07
N PRO A 54 -14.14 13.31 7.35
CA PRO A 54 -13.82 14.16 8.49
C PRO A 54 -12.40 14.73 8.42
N MET A 55 -11.40 13.92 8.09
CA MET A 55 -10.00 14.35 8.02
C MET A 55 -9.77 15.41 6.94
N ARG A 56 -10.39 15.26 5.76
CA ARG A 56 -10.30 16.23 4.66
C ARG A 56 -10.95 17.59 4.97
N ARG A 57 -11.76 17.70 6.02
CA ARG A 57 -12.25 19.01 6.49
C ARG A 57 -11.14 19.84 7.14
N ILE A 58 -10.12 19.18 7.68
CA ILE A 58 -8.99 19.81 8.38
C ILE A 58 -7.77 19.87 7.47
N ILE A 59 -7.53 18.79 6.70
CA ILE A 59 -6.37 18.62 5.84
C ILE A 59 -6.77 18.94 4.40
N PRO A 60 -6.29 20.05 3.81
CA PRO A 60 -6.55 20.33 2.41
C PRO A 60 -5.82 19.33 1.49
N GLY A 61 -6.42 19.02 0.35
CA GLY A 61 -5.72 18.34 -0.73
C GLY A 61 -4.75 19.31 -1.42
N ILE A 62 -3.53 18.87 -1.74
CA ILE A 62 -2.51 19.69 -2.38
C ILE A 62 -2.16 19.08 -3.75
N PHE A 63 -2.17 19.88 -4.82
CA PHE A 63 -1.83 19.46 -6.19
C PHE A 63 -2.57 18.20 -6.70
N GLY A 64 -3.80 17.98 -6.25
CA GLY A 64 -4.58 16.78 -6.62
C GLY A 64 -4.17 15.50 -5.88
N ILE A 65 -3.27 15.58 -4.90
CA ILE A 65 -2.87 14.48 -4.03
C ILE A 65 -3.74 14.49 -2.77
N ASP A 66 -4.25 13.32 -2.39
CA ASP A 66 -5.03 13.15 -1.16
C ASP A 66 -4.12 12.92 0.05
N ILE A 67 -3.64 14.03 0.61
CA ILE A 67 -2.78 14.05 1.80
C ILE A 67 -3.50 13.40 3.00
N ALA A 68 -4.83 13.53 3.09
CA ALA A 68 -5.59 12.91 4.16
C ALA A 68 -5.43 11.38 4.18
N SER A 69 -5.32 10.73 3.01
CA SER A 69 -5.06 9.29 2.94
C SER A 69 -3.66 8.90 3.44
N ILE A 70 -2.64 9.70 3.12
CA ILE A 70 -1.28 9.46 3.64
C ILE A 70 -1.26 9.62 5.16
N ILE A 71 -1.83 10.71 5.67
CA ILE A 71 -1.88 10.98 7.12
C ILE A 71 -2.66 9.89 7.83
N LEU A 72 -3.81 9.46 7.28
CA LEU A 72 -4.59 8.37 7.86
C LEU A 72 -3.76 7.07 7.93
N ALA A 73 -3.04 6.72 6.86
CA ALA A 73 -2.19 5.54 6.88
C ALA A 73 -1.11 5.61 7.98
N LEU A 74 -0.45 6.77 8.14
CA LEU A 74 0.56 6.97 9.17
C LEU A 74 -0.01 6.95 10.59
N VAL A 75 -1.17 7.57 10.81
CA VAL A 75 -1.87 7.53 12.09
C VAL A 75 -2.19 6.08 12.47
N ILE A 76 -2.66 5.27 11.53
CA ILE A 76 -2.98 3.87 11.79
C ILE A 76 -1.75 3.05 12.12
N GLN A 77 -0.61 3.29 11.45
CA GLN A 77 0.65 2.63 11.79
C GLN A 77 1.12 2.98 13.20
N VAL A 78 1.07 4.26 13.58
CA VAL A 78 1.48 4.70 14.92
C VAL A 78 0.54 4.13 16.00
N LEU A 79 -0.77 4.12 15.75
CA LEU A 79 -1.75 3.52 16.65
C LEU A 79 -1.51 2.01 16.81
N PHE A 80 -1.29 1.30 15.70
CA PHE A 80 -0.96 -0.13 15.69
C PHE A 80 0.29 -0.41 16.54
N GLY A 81 1.40 0.28 16.26
CA GLY A 81 2.66 0.09 16.99
C GLY A 81 2.53 0.42 18.47
N THR A 82 1.77 1.46 18.82
CA THR A 82 1.49 1.81 20.23
C THR A 82 0.75 0.68 20.94
N LEU A 83 -0.31 0.14 20.33
CA LEU A 83 -1.06 -0.97 20.90
C LEU A 83 -0.22 -2.25 20.97
N TYR A 84 0.63 -2.52 19.97
CA TYR A 84 1.56 -3.64 19.97
C TYR A 84 2.51 -3.60 21.18
N TYR A 85 3.18 -2.47 21.42
CA TYR A 85 4.09 -2.33 22.57
C TYR A 85 3.37 -2.33 23.91
N PHE A 86 2.16 -1.78 23.97
CA PHE A 86 1.33 -1.83 25.16
C PHE A 86 0.99 -3.27 25.55
N ILE A 87 0.57 -4.10 24.58
CA ILE A 87 0.21 -5.50 24.83
C ILE A 87 1.44 -6.37 25.12
N THR A 88 2.56 -6.11 24.46
CA THR A 88 3.73 -7.01 24.48
C THR A 88 4.72 -6.71 25.60
N GLN A 89 4.99 -5.42 25.82
CA GLN A 89 6.03 -4.94 26.73
C GLN A 89 5.47 -4.15 27.91
N ASN A 90 4.14 -3.99 27.99
CA ASN A 90 3.48 -3.13 28.98
C ASN A 90 4.06 -1.71 29.00
N GLY A 91 4.39 -1.18 27.82
CA GLY A 91 5.08 0.09 27.65
C GLY A 91 4.57 0.87 26.44
N ILE A 92 4.93 2.15 26.38
CA ILE A 92 4.61 3.04 25.27
C ILE A 92 5.91 3.38 24.54
N MET A 93 5.96 3.06 23.24
CA MET A 93 7.08 3.44 22.39
C MET A 93 6.99 4.92 22.01
N ASN A 94 8.15 5.56 21.79
CA ASN A 94 8.19 6.95 21.35
C ASN A 94 7.43 7.10 20.01
N PRO A 95 6.38 7.97 19.94
CA PRO A 95 5.57 8.12 18.74
C PRO A 95 6.37 8.65 17.54
N GLY A 96 7.46 9.40 17.76
CA GLY A 96 8.34 9.85 16.70
C GLY A 96 9.08 8.70 16.01
N ILE A 97 9.50 7.69 16.78
CA ILE A 97 10.12 6.47 16.24
C ILE A 97 9.08 5.65 15.47
N LEU A 98 7.88 5.47 16.05
CA LEU A 98 6.78 4.77 15.38
C LEU A 98 6.34 5.47 14.09
N LEU A 99 6.42 6.80 14.02
CA LEU A 99 6.13 7.55 12.80
C LEU A 99 7.15 7.24 11.71
N ILE A 100 8.45 7.23 12.03
CA ILE A 100 9.51 6.88 11.07
C ILE A 100 9.30 5.46 10.56
N TRP A 101 9.07 4.51 11.47
CA TRP A 101 8.81 3.12 11.08
C TRP A 101 7.52 2.99 10.26
N GLY A 102 6.47 3.72 10.62
CA GLY A 102 5.20 3.76 9.90
C GLY A 102 5.34 4.29 8.47
N ILE A 103 6.22 5.28 8.23
CA ILE A 103 6.54 5.76 6.88
C ILE A 103 7.20 4.64 6.06
N ILE A 104 8.26 4.03 6.60
CA ILE A 104 9.00 2.95 5.93
C ILE A 104 8.06 1.78 5.61
N ALA A 105 7.25 1.37 6.59
CA ALA A 105 6.33 0.25 6.46
C ALA A 105 5.19 0.52 5.46
N THR A 106 4.64 1.74 5.44
CA THR A 106 3.61 2.14 4.47
C THR A 106 4.16 2.16 3.05
N LEU A 107 5.40 2.63 2.85
CA LEU A 107 6.09 2.56 1.55
C LEU A 107 6.34 1.11 1.14
N ASN A 108 6.79 0.25 2.06
CA ASN A 108 7.02 -1.16 1.77
C ASN A 108 5.71 -1.88 1.41
N TYR A 109 4.62 -1.54 2.10
CA TYR A 109 3.32 -2.13 1.82
C TYR A 109 2.76 -1.66 0.47
N THR A 110 2.92 -0.38 0.14
CA THR A 110 2.58 0.16 -1.19
C THR A 110 3.37 -0.57 -2.28
N ARG A 111 4.68 -0.77 -2.07
CA ARG A 111 5.53 -1.54 -2.98
C ARG A 111 5.04 -2.99 -3.14
N LEU A 112 4.64 -3.66 -2.05
CA LEU A 112 4.06 -5.01 -2.11
C LEU A 112 2.77 -5.04 -2.95
N ILE A 113 1.87 -4.07 -2.73
CA ILE A 113 0.63 -3.94 -3.52
C ILE A 113 0.96 -3.79 -5.01
N CYS A 114 1.92 -2.94 -5.37
CA CYS A 114 2.37 -2.79 -6.75
C CYS A 114 2.88 -4.12 -7.34
N ILE A 115 3.71 -4.86 -6.60
CA ILE A 115 4.22 -6.18 -7.05
C ILE A 115 3.08 -7.15 -7.31
N VAL A 116 2.11 -7.27 -6.39
CA VAL A 116 0.94 -8.13 -6.56
C VAL A 116 0.12 -7.71 -7.78
N CYS A 117 -0.12 -6.41 -7.96
CA CYS A 117 -0.81 -5.88 -9.13
C CYS A 117 -0.06 -6.19 -10.44
N LEU A 118 1.27 -6.05 -10.48
CA LEU A 118 2.06 -6.39 -11.66
C LEU A 118 1.99 -7.88 -11.99
N PHE A 119 2.01 -8.76 -10.99
CA PHE A 119 1.77 -10.19 -11.23
C PHE A 119 0.41 -10.43 -11.86
N ILE A 120 -0.65 -9.77 -11.37
CA ILE A 120 -1.99 -9.86 -11.98
C ILE A 120 -1.95 -9.38 -13.44
N VAL A 121 -1.27 -8.27 -13.75
CA VAL A 121 -1.12 -7.78 -15.13
C VAL A 121 -0.45 -8.84 -16.01
N VAL A 122 0.71 -9.38 -15.60
CA VAL A 122 1.47 -10.37 -16.37
C VAL A 122 0.67 -11.65 -16.56
N ILE A 123 0.07 -12.19 -15.50
CA ILE A 123 -0.73 -13.42 -15.60
C ILE A 123 -1.93 -13.17 -16.52
N SER A 124 -2.59 -12.03 -16.39
CA SER A 124 -3.74 -11.69 -17.23
C SER A 124 -3.39 -11.51 -18.70
N SER A 125 -2.18 -11.05 -19.04
CA SER A 125 -1.75 -10.90 -20.43
C SER A 125 -1.55 -12.24 -21.13
N PHE A 126 -1.15 -13.28 -20.41
CA PHE A 126 -1.04 -14.64 -20.96
C PHE A 126 -2.38 -15.37 -21.01
N VAL A 127 -3.18 -15.26 -19.96
CA VAL A 127 -4.41 -16.05 -19.81
C VAL A 127 -5.60 -15.43 -20.54
N ALA A 128 -5.76 -14.10 -20.48
CA ALA A 128 -6.94 -13.41 -21.00
C ALA A 128 -6.63 -11.94 -21.41
N PRO A 129 -5.81 -11.71 -22.45
CA PRO A 129 -5.32 -10.38 -22.81
C PRO A 129 -6.42 -9.36 -23.15
N PHE A 130 -7.54 -9.82 -23.70
CA PHE A 130 -8.67 -8.97 -24.11
C PHE A 130 -9.83 -8.94 -23.09
N SER A 131 -9.60 -9.37 -21.85
CA SER A 131 -10.63 -9.39 -20.82
C SER A 131 -10.96 -7.99 -20.29
N HIS A 132 -12.26 -7.70 -20.22
CA HIS A 132 -12.82 -6.44 -19.70
C HIS A 132 -13.30 -6.56 -18.25
N HIS A 133 -12.89 -7.62 -17.53
CA HIS A 133 -13.29 -7.82 -16.14
C HIS A 133 -12.93 -6.60 -15.26
N PRO A 134 -13.84 -6.10 -14.40
CA PRO A 134 -13.63 -4.83 -13.66
C PRO A 134 -12.33 -4.78 -12.86
N ILE A 135 -11.94 -5.87 -12.19
CA ILE A 135 -10.66 -5.93 -11.44
C ILE A 135 -9.47 -5.77 -12.37
N LEU A 136 -9.45 -6.46 -13.51
CA LEU A 136 -8.31 -6.44 -14.42
C LEU A 136 -8.11 -5.05 -15.02
N THR A 137 -9.22 -4.40 -15.40
CA THR A 137 -9.19 -3.01 -15.87
C THR A 137 -8.66 -2.07 -14.79
N LEU A 138 -9.10 -2.20 -13.54
CA LEU A 138 -8.65 -1.37 -12.44
C LEU A 138 -7.17 -1.59 -12.10
N VAL A 139 -6.70 -2.84 -12.09
CA VAL A 139 -5.29 -3.18 -11.85
C VAL A 139 -4.40 -2.61 -12.96
N ARG A 140 -4.82 -2.70 -14.23
CA ARG A 140 -4.10 -2.09 -15.36
C ARG A 140 -4.03 -0.57 -15.21
N GLN A 141 -5.13 0.09 -14.86
CA GLN A 141 -5.16 1.54 -14.60
C GLN A 141 -4.23 1.93 -13.44
N LEU A 142 -4.28 1.17 -12.33
CA LEU A 142 -3.41 1.41 -11.17
C LEU A 142 -1.92 1.32 -11.51
N MET A 143 -1.53 0.35 -12.34
CA MET A 143 -0.12 0.13 -12.69
C MET A 143 0.35 0.96 -13.88
N GLN A 144 -0.55 1.56 -14.67
CA GLN A 144 -0.20 2.35 -15.84
C GLN A 144 0.81 3.47 -15.53
N PRO A 145 0.71 4.26 -14.44
CA PRO A 145 1.70 5.29 -14.12
C PRO A 145 3.12 4.74 -13.87
N LEU A 146 3.22 3.50 -13.39
CA LEU A 146 4.51 2.83 -13.14
C LEU A 146 5.08 2.21 -14.41
N ILE A 147 4.23 1.67 -15.28
CA ILE A 147 4.64 0.97 -16.51
C ILE A 147 4.92 1.96 -17.66
N GLN A 148 4.12 3.01 -17.81
CA GLN A 148 4.18 3.96 -18.93
C GLN A 148 5.57 4.60 -19.16
N PRO A 149 6.33 5.00 -18.12
CA PRO A 149 7.68 5.55 -18.32
C PRO A 149 8.63 4.60 -19.04
N PHE A 150 8.53 3.29 -18.77
CA PHE A 150 9.37 2.26 -19.39
C PHE A 150 8.90 1.90 -20.80
N GLN A 151 7.57 1.90 -21.04
CA GLN A 151 6.99 1.68 -22.37
C GLN A 151 7.42 2.75 -23.39
N ARG A 152 7.76 3.96 -22.93
CA ARG A 152 8.29 5.02 -23.80
C ARG A 152 9.70 4.73 -24.32
N ILE A 153 10.46 3.90 -23.60
CA ILE A 153 11.84 3.52 -23.96
C ILE A 153 11.84 2.22 -24.78
N ILE A 154 11.03 1.25 -24.38
CA ILE A 154 10.95 -0.07 -25.03
C ILE A 154 9.48 -0.32 -25.38
N PRO A 155 9.07 -0.09 -26.65
CA PRO A 155 7.70 -0.37 -27.06
C PRO A 155 7.40 -1.87 -26.92
N PRO A 156 6.14 -2.24 -26.64
CA PRO A 156 5.75 -3.65 -26.48
C PRO A 156 6.00 -4.43 -27.77
N MET A 157 6.89 -5.42 -27.71
CA MET A 157 7.24 -6.28 -28.85
C MET A 157 6.55 -7.65 -28.70
N GLY A 158 5.41 -7.83 -29.37
CA GLY A 158 4.82 -9.16 -29.55
C GLY A 158 3.93 -9.68 -28.40
N GLY A 159 2.94 -8.90 -27.96
CA GLY A 159 1.90 -9.35 -27.00
C GLY A 159 2.37 -9.47 -25.54
N LEU A 160 3.68 -9.57 -25.31
CA LEU A 160 4.34 -9.48 -24.00
C LEU A 160 4.95 -8.10 -23.80
N ASP A 161 4.55 -7.43 -22.72
CA ASP A 161 5.11 -6.13 -22.36
C ASP A 161 6.33 -6.29 -21.45
N PHE A 162 7.53 -6.30 -22.05
CA PHE A 162 8.80 -6.35 -21.33
C PHE A 162 9.03 -5.16 -20.41
N SER A 163 8.32 -4.04 -20.58
CA SER A 163 8.39 -2.88 -19.69
C SER A 163 8.07 -3.25 -18.24
N VAL A 164 7.17 -4.23 -18.05
CA VAL A 164 6.77 -4.72 -16.73
C VAL A 164 7.96 -5.33 -15.96
N LEU A 165 8.90 -5.98 -16.65
CA LEU A 165 10.11 -6.53 -16.04
C LEU A 165 10.98 -5.42 -15.42
N PHE A 166 11.12 -4.29 -16.10
CA PHE A 166 11.88 -3.16 -15.57
C PHE A 166 11.20 -2.52 -14.36
N VAL A 167 9.86 -2.50 -14.31
CA VAL A 167 9.14 -2.08 -13.11
C VAL A 167 9.41 -3.03 -11.94
N PHE A 168 9.43 -4.35 -12.17
CA PHE A 168 9.82 -5.32 -11.13
C PHE A 168 11.23 -5.03 -10.60
N ILE A 169 12.20 -4.77 -11.49
CA ILE A 169 13.59 -4.45 -11.10
C ILE A 169 13.62 -3.15 -10.28
N ALA A 170 12.94 -2.09 -10.73
CA ALA A 170 12.88 -0.82 -10.01
C ALA A 170 12.26 -0.99 -8.60
N LEU A 171 11.16 -1.72 -8.49
CA LEU A 171 10.54 -2.05 -7.19
C LEU A 171 11.40 -2.99 -6.33
N GLY A 172 12.30 -3.76 -6.94
CA GLY A 172 13.33 -4.54 -6.24
C GLY A 172 14.41 -3.64 -5.63
N VAL A 173 14.88 -2.63 -6.35
CA VAL A 173 15.81 -1.62 -5.81
C VAL A 173 15.16 -0.86 -4.66
N VAL A 174 13.89 -0.45 -4.81
CA VAL A 174 13.12 0.19 -3.73
C VAL A 174 13.05 -0.72 -2.50
N GLN A 175 12.84 -2.03 -2.68
CA GLN A 175 12.84 -2.98 -1.56
C GLN A 175 14.18 -3.00 -0.82
N ILE A 176 15.30 -3.04 -1.54
CA ILE A 176 16.65 -3.04 -0.93
C ILE A 176 16.83 -1.79 -0.07
N ILE A 177 16.45 -0.62 -0.59
CA ILE A 177 16.54 0.66 0.13
C ILE A 177 15.65 0.65 1.38
N LEU A 178 14.39 0.23 1.26
CA LEU A 178 13.45 0.21 2.39
C LEU A 178 13.87 -0.75 3.49
N VAL A 179 14.39 -1.94 3.12
CA VAL A 179 14.94 -2.91 4.08
C VAL A 179 16.17 -2.35 4.79
N SER A 180 17.06 -1.68 4.05
CA SER A 180 18.23 -1.02 4.64
C SER A 180 17.82 0.08 5.63
N LEU A 181 16.87 0.94 5.27
CA LEU A 181 16.34 1.97 6.17
C LEU A 181 15.67 1.37 7.42
N ALA A 182 14.92 0.28 7.26
CA ALA A 182 14.31 -0.44 8.38
C ALA A 182 15.39 -0.96 9.35
N GLN A 183 16.47 -1.54 8.84
CA GLN A 183 17.59 -2.01 9.65
C GLN A 183 18.31 -0.86 10.37
N THR A 184 18.61 0.24 9.68
CA THR A 184 19.29 1.41 10.26
C THR A 184 18.46 2.09 11.36
N THR A 185 17.14 2.12 11.22
CA THR A 185 16.23 2.72 12.21
C THR A 185 15.84 1.77 13.34
N GLY A 186 16.37 0.54 13.35
CA GLY A 186 16.03 -0.48 14.34
C GLY A 186 14.56 -0.91 14.30
N LEU A 187 13.93 -0.83 13.14
CA LEU A 187 12.51 -1.11 12.95
C LEU A 187 12.15 -2.52 13.41
N ASP A 188 11.26 -2.60 14.40
CA ASP A 188 10.63 -3.86 14.80
C ASP A 188 9.51 -4.19 13.82
N THR A 189 9.73 -5.21 12.99
CA THR A 189 8.81 -5.59 11.91
C THR A 189 7.45 -6.04 12.42
N LYS A 190 7.34 -6.45 13.69
CA LYS A 190 6.07 -6.87 14.31
C LYS A 190 5.26 -5.69 14.82
N ALA A 191 5.89 -4.54 15.04
CA ALA A 191 5.25 -3.31 15.52
C ALA A 191 4.69 -2.44 14.40
N VAL A 192 4.82 -2.87 13.14
CA VAL A 192 4.27 -2.17 11.97
C VAL A 192 3.62 -3.15 11.00
N VAL A 193 2.73 -2.62 10.17
CA VAL A 193 2.11 -3.37 9.08
C VAL A 193 2.82 -3.08 7.77
N GLY A 194 3.13 -4.12 6.99
CA GLY A 194 3.76 -3.97 5.68
C GLY A 194 5.12 -4.66 5.55
N PHE A 195 5.63 -5.24 6.62
CA PHE A 195 6.75 -6.18 6.61
C PHE A 195 6.19 -7.58 6.89
N PHE A 196 6.26 -8.46 5.89
CA PHE A 196 5.80 -9.86 5.95
C PHE A 196 6.95 -10.78 5.54
#